data_AF-A0A535LI97-F1
#
_entry.id   AF-A0A535LI97-F1
#
_cell.length_a   1.000
_cell.length_b   1.000
_cell.length_c   1.000
_cell.angle_alpha   90.00
_cell.angle_beta   90.00
_cell.angle_gamma   90.00
#
_symmetry.space_group_name_H-M   'P 1'
#
loop_
_entity.id
_entity.type
_entity.pdbx_description
1 polymer ?
#
loop_
_entity_poly.entity_id
_entity_poly.type
_entity_poly.pdbx_seq_one_letter_code
_entity_poly.pdbx_strand_id
1 'polypeptide(L)'
;LVRRFAPIEQLRFCNSGTEATMDALRLARAHVGRDKIVKIEGSYHGHHDAVLMSTKPPIDAAGPVSRPNSVPASKGIPSDVKNNTIIAPYNDAEALERILTEHEGEVAAVITEAVLMNVGIMLPEEGYLESVREITRRHGVLLIFDEVKTGVTVAPGGITELYPVEPDLICLAKSIGGGMPIGVFGGREEVMRHINHQEVVHLGTFNGNPMSMRAGLVTLTQIFTPEAHAHAIGLSKQLGEGYVWDIDMHLSYAYWLFLANRGILFPPGFDDQWTVSIQHTQADIDHHLHVFHQFVSELTR
;
A
#
# COMPACT_ATOMS: atom_id res chain seq x y z
N LEU A 1 3.49 7.29 16.33
CA LEU A 1 3.63 6.18 15.37
C LEU A 1 3.77 4.85 16.10
N VAL A 2 4.83 4.58 16.87
CA VAL A 2 4.92 3.37 17.74
C VAL A 2 3.63 3.11 18.54
N ARG A 3 3.12 4.12 19.26
CA ARG A 3 1.85 3.98 20.02
C ARG A 3 0.59 3.67 19.19
N ARG A 4 0.61 3.88 17.87
CA ARG A 4 -0.55 3.72 16.98
C ARG A 4 -0.53 2.39 16.23
N PHE A 5 0.65 1.88 15.89
CA PHE A 5 0.82 0.70 15.06
C PHE A 5 1.37 -0.42 15.93
N ALA A 6 0.50 -1.20 16.58
CA ALA A 6 0.93 -2.44 17.26
C ALA A 6 1.12 -3.55 16.20
N PRO A 7 2.09 -4.47 16.36
CA PRO A 7 3.03 -4.63 17.48
C PRO A 7 4.38 -3.92 17.25
N ILE A 8 4.41 -2.79 16.54
CA ILE A 8 5.66 -2.16 16.10
C ILE A 8 6.35 -1.42 17.25
N GLU A 9 7.57 -1.83 17.58
CA GLU A 9 8.32 -1.36 18.75
C GLU A 9 9.32 -0.27 18.39
N GLN A 10 9.95 -0.37 17.22
CA GLN A 10 10.97 0.56 16.75
C GLN A 10 10.70 1.01 15.32
N LEU A 11 11.12 2.24 15.01
CA LEU A 11 10.96 2.84 13.68
C LEU A 11 12.20 3.64 13.27
N ARG A 12 12.36 3.81 11.96
CA ARG A 12 13.36 4.68 11.34
C ARG A 12 12.68 5.55 10.30
N PHE A 13 13.10 6.81 10.22
CA PHE A 13 12.61 7.76 9.22
C PHE A 13 13.47 7.74 7.97
N CYS A 14 12.82 7.85 6.82
CA CYS A 14 13.38 8.10 5.50
C CYS A 14 12.54 9.19 4.80
N ASN A 15 12.70 9.40 3.50
CA ASN A 15 12.09 10.53 2.77
C ASN A 15 10.91 10.12 1.88
N SER A 16 10.70 8.83 1.65
CA SER A 16 9.64 8.34 0.75
C SER A 16 9.17 6.93 1.10
N GLY A 17 8.02 6.55 0.54
CA GLY A 17 7.56 5.16 0.59
C GLY A 17 8.52 4.19 -0.11
N THR A 18 9.14 4.60 -1.23
CA THR A 18 10.17 3.80 -1.93
C THR A 18 11.36 3.50 -1.03
N GLU A 19 11.83 4.47 -0.25
CA GLU A 19 12.93 4.24 0.70
C GLU A 19 12.49 3.31 1.82
N ALA A 20 11.28 3.51 2.37
CA ALA A 20 10.75 2.69 3.45
C ALA A 20 10.69 1.20 3.07
N THR A 21 10.10 0.87 1.92
CA THR A 21 9.98 -0.52 1.43
C THR A 21 11.33 -1.11 1.06
N MET A 22 12.24 -0.32 0.46
CA MET A 22 13.61 -0.73 0.16
C MET A 22 14.37 -1.15 1.42
N ASP A 23 14.32 -0.31 2.46
CA ASP A 23 15.04 -0.57 3.71
C ASP A 23 14.38 -1.68 4.53
N ALA A 24 13.05 -1.78 4.53
CA ALA A 24 12.33 -2.89 5.17
C ALA A 24 12.71 -4.25 4.55
N LEU A 25 12.79 -4.35 3.22
CA LEU A 25 13.20 -5.58 2.54
C LEU A 25 14.67 -5.92 2.77
N ARG A 26 15.56 -4.91 2.79
CA ARG A 26 16.97 -5.12 3.15
C ARG A 26 17.09 -5.67 4.57
N LEU A 27 16.32 -5.12 5.51
CA LEU A 27 16.30 -5.55 6.89
C LEU A 27 15.76 -6.98 7.02
N ALA A 28 14.68 -7.31 6.32
CA ALA A 28 14.13 -8.66 6.33
C ALA A 28 15.12 -9.71 5.81
N ARG A 29 15.83 -9.41 4.71
CA ARG A 29 16.90 -10.27 4.19
C ARG A 29 18.02 -10.49 5.20
N ALA A 30 18.47 -9.42 5.86
CA ALA A 30 19.52 -9.52 6.87
C ALA A 30 19.09 -10.32 8.10
N HIS A 31 17.83 -10.18 8.52
CA HIS A 31 17.29 -10.88 9.68
C HIS A 31 17.08 -12.37 9.44
N VAL A 32 16.48 -12.73 8.29
CA VAL A 32 16.16 -14.12 7.97
C VAL A 32 17.34 -14.85 7.33
N GLY A 33 18.26 -14.13 6.70
CA GLY A 33 19.44 -14.69 6.04
C GLY A 33 19.15 -15.33 4.68
N ARG A 34 18.14 -14.81 3.96
CA ARG A 34 17.66 -15.34 2.67
C ARG A 34 17.55 -14.23 1.62
N ASP A 35 17.73 -14.57 0.35
CA ASP A 35 17.82 -13.55 -0.72
C ASP A 35 16.47 -13.19 -1.36
N LYS A 36 15.57 -14.16 -1.49
CA LYS A 36 14.33 -13.96 -2.26
C LYS A 36 13.27 -13.24 -1.44
N ILE A 37 12.39 -12.53 -2.12
CA ILE A 37 11.18 -11.95 -1.55
C ILE A 37 9.98 -12.33 -2.41
N VAL A 38 8.81 -12.40 -1.79
CA VAL A 38 7.53 -12.54 -2.48
C VAL A 38 6.82 -11.20 -2.45
N LYS A 39 6.33 -10.77 -3.61
CA LYS A 39 5.50 -9.58 -3.79
C LYS A 39 4.16 -10.01 -4.37
N ILE A 40 3.08 -9.33 -3.98
CA ILE A 40 1.76 -9.55 -4.58
C ILE A 40 1.68 -8.92 -5.98
N GLU A 41 1.11 -9.63 -6.97
CA GLU A 41 0.84 -9.07 -8.30
C GLU A 41 -0.13 -7.88 -8.21
N GLY A 42 0.08 -6.84 -9.00
CA GLY A 42 -0.79 -5.65 -8.95
C GLY A 42 -0.36 -4.60 -7.91
N SER A 43 0.33 -5.02 -6.84
CA SER A 43 0.79 -4.09 -5.80
C SER A 43 1.90 -3.16 -6.28
N TYR A 44 2.03 -1.99 -5.66
CA TYR A 44 3.15 -1.06 -5.90
C TYR A 44 3.80 -0.64 -4.59
N HIS A 45 5.08 -0.97 -4.45
CA HIS A 45 5.89 -0.73 -3.25
C HIS A 45 7.02 0.27 -3.51
N GLY A 46 6.83 1.19 -4.46
CA GLY A 46 7.89 2.11 -4.92
C GLY A 46 8.63 1.61 -6.15
N HIS A 47 9.60 2.41 -6.61
CA HIS A 47 10.29 2.21 -7.89
C HIS A 47 11.73 1.68 -7.74
N HIS A 48 12.07 1.10 -6.60
CA HIS A 48 13.36 0.44 -6.44
C HIS A 48 13.33 -0.96 -7.09
N ASP A 49 14.47 -1.41 -7.60
CA ASP A 49 14.56 -2.54 -8.54
C ASP A 49 13.89 -3.83 -8.04
N ALA A 50 13.96 -4.11 -6.73
CA ALA A 50 13.44 -5.33 -6.13
C ALA A 50 11.90 -5.44 -6.12
N VAL A 51 11.16 -4.34 -6.25
CA VAL A 51 9.68 -4.38 -6.21
C VAL A 51 9.00 -3.69 -7.38
N LEU A 52 9.77 -3.06 -8.28
CA LEU A 52 9.27 -2.55 -9.56
C LEU A 52 9.06 -3.72 -10.55
N MET A 53 8.28 -4.70 -10.10
CA MET A 53 8.07 -6.02 -10.69
C MET A 53 6.57 -6.36 -10.60
N SER A 54 6.00 -6.77 -11.73
CA SER A 54 4.60 -7.19 -11.89
C SER A 54 3.61 -6.24 -11.20
N THR A 55 3.82 -4.93 -11.35
CA THR A 55 2.88 -3.90 -10.88
C THR A 55 1.63 -3.89 -11.77
N LYS A 56 1.80 -3.80 -13.08
CA LYS A 56 0.72 -3.91 -14.09
C LYS A 56 1.30 -4.61 -15.33
N PRO A 57 1.63 -5.91 -15.23
CA PRO A 57 2.27 -6.62 -16.33
C PRO A 57 1.32 -6.70 -17.55
N PRO A 58 1.85 -6.64 -18.78
CA PRO A 58 1.07 -7.01 -19.97
C PRO A 58 0.47 -8.42 -19.81
N ILE A 59 -0.78 -8.62 -20.23
CA ILE A 59 -1.52 -9.88 -20.05
C ILE A 59 -0.77 -11.07 -20.66
N ASP A 60 -0.14 -10.86 -21.81
CA ASP A 60 0.67 -11.86 -22.52
C ASP A 60 1.99 -12.22 -21.80
N ALA A 61 2.45 -11.36 -20.89
CA ALA A 61 3.65 -11.58 -20.07
C ALA A 61 3.34 -12.03 -18.64
N ALA A 62 2.14 -11.75 -18.12
CA ALA A 62 1.73 -11.98 -16.74
C ALA A 62 1.82 -13.46 -16.31
N GLY A 63 1.61 -14.40 -17.24
CA GLY A 63 1.63 -15.83 -16.94
C GLY A 63 0.29 -16.31 -16.35
N PRO A 64 0.24 -17.55 -15.83
CA PRO A 64 -0.99 -18.11 -15.27
C PRO A 64 -1.36 -17.44 -13.94
N VAL A 65 -2.66 -17.23 -13.70
CA VAL A 65 -3.18 -16.57 -12.48
C VAL A 65 -2.67 -17.21 -11.19
N SER A 66 -2.60 -18.54 -11.13
CA SER A 66 -2.14 -19.27 -9.94
C SER A 66 -0.62 -19.24 -9.74
N ARG A 67 0.15 -18.77 -10.74
CA ARG A 67 1.61 -18.69 -10.69
C ARG A 67 2.13 -17.58 -11.61
N PRO A 68 1.94 -16.31 -11.24
CA PRO A 68 2.34 -15.20 -12.09
C PRO A 68 3.84 -15.16 -12.36
N ASN A 69 4.22 -14.68 -13.54
CA ASN A 69 5.60 -14.44 -13.90
C ASN A 69 6.12 -13.17 -13.22
N SER A 70 7.41 -13.17 -12.86
CA SER A 70 8.11 -11.92 -12.52
C SER A 70 8.39 -11.11 -13.79
N VAL A 71 7.68 -10.00 -13.96
CA VAL A 71 7.78 -9.12 -15.12
C VAL A 71 8.27 -7.74 -14.69
N PRO A 72 9.48 -7.29 -15.11
CA PRO A 72 9.98 -5.99 -14.72
C PRO A 72 9.11 -4.88 -15.33
N ALA A 73 8.72 -3.90 -14.51
CA ALA A 73 7.89 -2.77 -14.98
C ALA A 73 8.71 -1.66 -15.68
N SER A 74 10.05 -1.76 -15.67
CA SER A 74 10.93 -0.81 -16.34
C SER A 74 12.17 -1.50 -16.92
N LYS A 75 12.72 -0.92 -17.99
CA LYS A 75 14.06 -1.26 -18.47
C LYS A 75 15.12 -0.82 -17.45
N GLY A 76 16.25 -1.51 -17.43
CA GLY A 76 17.38 -1.21 -16.54
C GLY A 76 17.40 -2.01 -15.24
N ILE A 77 16.33 -2.75 -14.93
CA ILE A 77 16.31 -3.70 -13.80
C ILE A 77 17.15 -4.93 -14.19
N PRO A 78 18.22 -5.28 -13.43
CA PRO A 78 19.05 -6.44 -13.73
C PRO A 78 18.27 -7.76 -13.63
N SER A 79 18.64 -8.74 -14.46
CA SER A 79 18.05 -10.08 -14.44
C SER A 79 18.17 -10.78 -13.08
N ASP A 80 19.27 -10.53 -12.37
CA ASP A 80 19.52 -11.17 -11.07
C ASP A 80 18.58 -10.62 -9.99
N VAL A 81 18.15 -9.36 -10.11
CA VAL A 81 17.12 -8.78 -9.22
C VAL A 81 15.76 -9.43 -9.48
N LYS A 82 15.42 -9.67 -10.76
CA LYS A 82 14.21 -10.39 -11.14
C LYS A 82 14.17 -11.79 -10.51
N ASN A 83 15.29 -12.52 -10.52
CA ASN A 83 15.37 -13.88 -9.96
C ASN A 83 15.17 -13.92 -8.44
N ASN A 84 15.29 -12.79 -7.74
CA ASN A 84 15.10 -12.66 -6.30
C ASN A 84 13.74 -12.06 -5.91
N THR A 85 12.84 -11.90 -6.87
CA THR A 85 11.50 -11.35 -6.66
C THR A 85 10.48 -12.31 -7.25
N ILE A 86 9.80 -13.05 -6.38
CA ILE A 86 8.75 -14.00 -6.77
C ILE A 86 7.40 -13.28 -6.65
N ILE A 87 6.47 -13.60 -7.55
CA ILE A 87 5.15 -12.97 -7.58
C ILE A 87 4.08 -13.96 -7.13
N ALA A 88 3.23 -13.53 -6.21
CA ALA A 88 2.06 -14.28 -5.77
C ALA A 88 0.77 -13.52 -6.14
N PRO A 89 -0.31 -14.23 -6.49
CA PRO A 89 -1.61 -13.60 -6.69
C PRO A 89 -2.20 -13.08 -5.36
N TYR A 90 -2.98 -12.00 -5.44
CA TYR A 90 -3.76 -11.52 -4.30
C TYR A 90 -5.01 -12.38 -4.09
N ASN A 91 -5.51 -12.46 -2.85
CA ASN A 91 -6.67 -13.29 -2.46
C ASN A 91 -6.54 -14.80 -2.73
N ASP A 92 -5.36 -15.32 -3.07
CA ASP A 92 -5.11 -16.76 -3.21
C ASP A 92 -3.98 -17.20 -2.25
N ALA A 93 -4.37 -17.48 -1.01
CA ALA A 93 -3.46 -17.92 0.04
C ALA A 93 -2.88 -19.32 -0.25
N GLU A 94 -3.60 -20.18 -0.97
CA GLU A 94 -3.10 -21.51 -1.36
C GLU A 94 -1.94 -21.40 -2.36
N ALA A 95 -2.03 -20.46 -3.31
CA ALA A 95 -0.91 -20.15 -4.19
C ALA A 95 0.29 -19.60 -3.43
N LEU A 96 0.09 -18.74 -2.43
CA LEU A 96 1.18 -18.27 -1.58
C LEU A 96 1.86 -19.42 -0.83
N GLU A 97 1.10 -20.32 -0.20
CA GLU A 97 1.65 -21.49 0.50
C GLU A 97 2.45 -22.39 -0.45
N ARG A 98 1.91 -22.65 -1.64
CA ARG A 98 2.59 -23.42 -2.68
C ARG A 98 3.90 -22.76 -3.11
N ILE A 99 3.89 -21.45 -3.36
CA ILE A 99 5.08 -20.68 -3.73
C ILE A 99 6.16 -20.77 -2.65
N LEU A 100 5.79 -20.58 -1.38
CA LEU A 100 6.77 -20.66 -0.29
C LEU A 100 7.31 -22.08 -0.09
N THR A 101 6.48 -23.11 -0.31
CA THR A 101 6.92 -24.51 -0.28
C THR A 101 7.89 -24.83 -1.42
N GLU A 102 7.64 -24.34 -2.63
CA GLU A 102 8.55 -24.51 -3.77
C GLU A 102 9.90 -23.79 -3.58
N HIS A 103 9.93 -22.76 -2.74
CA HIS A 103 11.11 -21.95 -2.41
C HIS A 103 11.49 -22.06 -0.92
N GLU A 104 11.29 -23.25 -0.33
CA GLU A 104 11.53 -23.47 1.09
C GLU A 104 12.97 -23.10 1.46
N GLY A 105 13.12 -22.25 2.47
CA GLY A 105 14.44 -21.77 2.91
C GLY A 105 15.08 -20.68 2.05
N GLU A 106 14.45 -20.22 0.96
CA GLU A 106 15.01 -19.19 0.05
C GLU A 106 14.39 -17.80 0.21
N VAL A 107 13.18 -17.71 0.78
CA VAL A 107 12.41 -16.47 0.89
C VAL A 107 12.57 -15.82 2.27
N ALA A 108 12.96 -14.55 2.30
CA ALA A 108 13.08 -13.75 3.52
C ALA A 108 11.78 -13.07 3.94
N ALA A 109 10.99 -12.59 2.98
CA ALA A 109 9.80 -11.81 3.27
C ALA A 109 8.71 -11.93 2.20
N VAL A 110 7.48 -11.77 2.65
CA VAL A 110 6.31 -11.45 1.83
C VAL A 110 5.97 -9.98 2.07
N ILE A 111 5.97 -9.16 1.03
CA ILE A 111 5.51 -7.76 1.08
C ILE A 111 4.16 -7.63 0.37
N THR A 112 3.21 -6.98 1.04
CA THR A 112 1.86 -6.80 0.52
C THR A 112 1.24 -5.48 0.98
N GLU A 113 0.35 -4.93 0.17
CA GLU A 113 -0.66 -3.98 0.66
C GLU A 113 -1.81 -4.83 1.21
N ALA A 114 -2.21 -4.63 2.48
CA ALA A 114 -3.30 -5.44 3.07
C ALA A 114 -4.67 -5.19 2.42
N VAL A 115 -4.82 -4.03 1.77
CA VAL A 115 -5.85 -3.74 0.77
C VAL A 115 -5.08 -3.26 -0.45
N LEU A 116 -5.23 -3.91 -1.60
CA LEU A 116 -4.57 -3.45 -2.82
C LEU A 116 -5.18 -2.13 -3.25
N MET A 117 -4.31 -1.13 -3.38
CA MET A 117 -4.69 0.22 -3.78
C MET A 117 -3.90 0.68 -5.01
N ASN A 118 -3.40 -0.18 -5.90
CA ASN A 118 -2.73 0.29 -7.13
C ASN A 118 -3.35 -0.26 -8.42
N VAL A 119 -4.44 -1.03 -8.25
CA VAL A 119 -5.25 -1.66 -9.31
C VAL A 119 -6.74 -1.45 -9.00
N GLY A 120 -7.12 -0.24 -8.57
CA GLY A 120 -8.40 0.05 -7.91
C GLY A 120 -8.31 -0.17 -6.40
N ILE A 121 -9.45 -0.35 -5.72
CA ILE A 121 -9.52 -0.80 -4.32
C ILE A 121 -9.98 -2.24 -4.32
N MET A 122 -9.07 -3.18 -4.04
CA MET A 122 -9.40 -4.59 -3.92
C MET A 122 -9.23 -5.03 -2.47
N LEU A 123 -10.36 -5.30 -1.83
CA LEU A 123 -10.42 -5.74 -0.44
C LEU A 123 -9.89 -7.18 -0.31
N PRO A 124 -9.26 -7.52 0.81
CA PRO A 124 -8.94 -8.91 1.10
C PRO A 124 -10.22 -9.72 1.26
N GLU A 125 -10.23 -10.94 0.73
CA GLU A 125 -11.29 -11.91 1.01
C GLU A 125 -11.27 -12.36 2.48
N GLU A 126 -12.41 -12.86 2.97
CA GLU A 126 -12.54 -13.32 4.34
C GLU A 126 -11.49 -14.40 4.67
N GLY A 127 -10.71 -14.19 5.73
CA GLY A 127 -9.66 -15.11 6.17
C GLY A 127 -8.37 -15.08 5.35
N TYR A 128 -8.27 -14.25 4.30
CA TYR A 128 -7.08 -14.19 3.44
C TYR A 128 -5.85 -13.69 4.22
N LEU A 129 -5.95 -12.55 4.90
CA LEU A 129 -4.80 -11.97 5.61
C LEU A 129 -4.37 -12.83 6.80
N GLU A 130 -5.32 -13.44 7.50
CA GLU A 130 -5.06 -14.41 8.58
C GLU A 130 -4.29 -15.62 8.04
N SER A 131 -4.71 -16.14 6.89
CA SER A 131 -4.02 -17.23 6.20
C SER A 131 -2.61 -16.83 5.79
N VAL A 132 -2.43 -15.66 5.15
CA VAL A 132 -1.10 -15.13 4.79
C VAL A 132 -0.19 -15.03 6.02
N ARG A 133 -0.71 -14.53 7.14
CA ARG A 133 0.07 -14.44 8.39
C ARG A 133 0.47 -15.80 8.94
N GLU A 134 -0.42 -16.78 8.93
CA GLU A 134 -0.10 -18.12 9.40
C GLU A 134 0.92 -18.82 8.49
N ILE A 135 0.70 -18.74 7.17
CA ILE A 135 1.61 -19.26 6.14
C ILE A 135 3.01 -18.67 6.33
N THR A 136 3.12 -17.34 6.43
CA THR A 136 4.42 -16.68 6.58
C THR A 136 5.15 -17.13 7.86
N ARG A 137 4.42 -17.32 8.96
CA ARG A 137 4.98 -17.79 10.23
C ARG A 137 5.51 -19.22 10.12
N ARG A 138 4.76 -20.15 9.51
CA ARG A 138 5.18 -21.55 9.33
C ARG A 138 6.46 -21.67 8.51
N HIS A 139 6.61 -20.85 7.48
CA HIS A 139 7.78 -20.84 6.58
C HIS A 139 8.97 -20.02 7.12
N GLY A 140 8.82 -19.38 8.29
CA GLY A 140 9.84 -18.52 8.88
C GLY A 140 10.19 -17.33 8.00
N VAL A 141 9.20 -16.74 7.32
CA VAL A 141 9.36 -15.55 6.48
C VAL A 141 8.68 -14.36 7.15
N LEU A 142 9.25 -13.16 6.99
CA LEU A 142 8.65 -11.96 7.56
C LEU A 142 7.47 -11.49 6.71
N LEU A 143 6.38 -11.09 7.36
CA LEU A 143 5.27 -10.39 6.73
C LEU A 143 5.49 -8.88 6.83
N ILE A 144 5.51 -8.21 5.68
CA ILE A 144 5.64 -6.76 5.58
C ILE A 144 4.33 -6.18 5.06
N PHE A 145 3.69 -5.32 5.85
CA PHE A 145 2.57 -4.51 5.36
C PHE A 145 3.09 -3.17 4.84
N ASP A 146 2.88 -2.95 3.54
CA ASP A 146 3.01 -1.64 2.94
C ASP A 146 1.75 -0.83 3.22
N GLU A 147 1.84 0.00 4.24
CA GLU A 147 0.79 0.92 4.69
C GLU A 147 1.06 2.36 4.24
N VAL A 148 1.83 2.56 3.16
CA VAL A 148 2.09 3.89 2.58
C VAL A 148 0.78 4.59 2.20
N LYS A 149 -0.26 3.86 1.76
CA LYS A 149 -1.58 4.42 1.45
C LYS A 149 -2.56 4.31 2.62
N THR A 150 -2.64 3.14 3.25
CA THR A 150 -3.64 2.85 4.29
C THR A 150 -3.31 3.48 5.63
N GLY A 151 -2.03 3.59 5.99
CA GLY A 151 -1.56 4.03 7.30
C GLY A 151 -2.06 5.42 7.67
N VAL A 152 -2.79 5.52 8.78
CA VAL A 152 -3.46 6.75 9.26
C VAL A 152 -4.55 7.29 8.33
N THR A 153 -4.78 6.68 7.16
CA THR A 153 -5.83 7.10 6.22
C THR A 153 -7.13 6.34 6.49
N VAL A 154 -7.06 5.01 6.60
CA VAL A 154 -8.26 4.16 6.78
C VAL A 154 -8.69 4.08 8.24
N ALA A 155 -7.73 4.18 9.15
CA ALA A 155 -7.93 4.27 10.59
C ALA A 155 -6.66 4.88 11.25
N PRO A 156 -6.76 5.44 12.46
CA PRO A 156 -5.62 6.09 13.13
C PRO A 156 -4.37 5.20 13.27
N GLY A 157 -4.54 3.91 13.51
CA GLY A 157 -3.53 2.86 13.60
C GLY A 157 -3.34 2.04 12.33
N GLY A 158 -3.90 2.49 11.20
CA GLY A 158 -3.76 1.82 9.90
C GLY A 158 -4.71 0.66 9.69
N ILE A 159 -4.40 -0.15 8.68
CA ILE A 159 -5.28 -1.22 8.21
C ILE A 159 -5.50 -2.31 9.26
N THR A 160 -4.58 -2.46 10.21
CA THR A 160 -4.66 -3.46 11.28
C THR A 160 -5.81 -3.21 12.26
N GLU A 161 -6.36 -1.99 12.33
CA GLU A 161 -7.59 -1.72 13.09
C GLU A 161 -8.84 -2.31 12.42
N LEU A 162 -8.82 -2.46 11.09
CA LEU A 162 -9.92 -3.04 10.31
C LEU A 162 -9.74 -4.54 10.11
N TYR A 163 -8.50 -4.99 9.92
CA TYR A 163 -8.12 -6.39 9.74
C TYR A 163 -7.03 -6.74 10.76
N PRO A 164 -7.35 -7.34 11.92
CA PRO A 164 -6.45 -7.48 13.07
C PRO A 164 -5.39 -8.56 12.86
N VAL A 165 -4.56 -8.38 11.84
CA VAL A 165 -3.43 -9.23 11.46
C VAL A 165 -2.14 -8.46 11.67
N GLU A 166 -1.26 -9.00 12.51
CA GLU A 166 -0.02 -8.33 12.88
C GLU A 166 1.13 -8.64 11.90
N PRO A 167 1.65 -7.63 11.16
CA PRO A 167 2.86 -7.80 10.37
C PRO A 167 4.12 -7.80 11.26
N ASP A 168 5.23 -8.27 10.71
CA ASP A 168 6.55 -8.18 11.37
C ASP A 168 7.20 -6.82 11.13
N LEU A 169 6.95 -6.23 9.96
CA LEU A 169 7.41 -4.91 9.54
C LEU A 169 6.26 -4.12 8.90
N ILE A 170 6.29 -2.80 9.05
CA ILE A 170 5.42 -1.86 8.35
C ILE A 170 6.23 -0.83 7.56
N CYS A 171 5.63 -0.35 6.48
CA CYS A 171 6.10 0.81 5.72
C CYS A 171 5.01 1.89 5.71
N LEU A 172 5.35 3.14 5.99
CA LEU A 172 4.42 4.27 6.03
C LEU A 172 4.99 5.45 5.24
N ALA A 173 4.11 6.28 4.67
CA ALA A 173 4.44 7.58 4.08
C ALA A 173 3.15 8.41 3.94
N LYS A 174 3.07 9.27 2.91
CA LYS A 174 1.87 10.05 2.53
C LYS A 174 1.25 10.79 3.72
N SER A 175 0.13 10.29 4.23
CA SER A 175 -0.72 10.89 5.25
C SER A 175 0.07 11.21 6.53
N ILE A 176 1.09 10.43 6.89
CA ILE A 176 1.91 10.70 8.08
C ILE A 176 2.72 12.00 8.01
N GLY A 177 2.92 12.55 6.81
CA GLY A 177 3.75 13.74 6.57
C GLY A 177 3.00 15.03 6.38
N GLY A 178 1.67 15.00 6.27
CA GLY A 178 0.89 16.21 6.00
C GLY A 178 1.27 16.92 4.70
N GLY A 179 1.72 16.17 3.69
CA GLY A 179 2.20 16.71 2.41
C GLY A 179 3.71 16.96 2.34
N MET A 180 4.46 16.84 3.45
CA MET A 180 5.93 16.88 3.41
C MET A 180 6.53 15.51 3.05
N PRO A 181 7.68 15.46 2.35
CA PRO A 181 8.39 14.22 2.09
C PRO A 181 8.82 13.55 3.41
N ILE A 182 8.29 12.36 3.64
CA ILE A 182 8.60 11.50 4.78
C ILE A 182 8.23 10.07 4.41
N GLY A 183 9.08 9.13 4.81
CA GLY A 183 8.78 7.72 4.87
C GLY A 183 9.19 7.18 6.23
N VAL A 184 8.60 6.05 6.61
CA VAL A 184 8.95 5.31 7.83
C VAL A 184 8.92 3.84 7.52
N PHE A 185 9.90 3.11 8.00
CA PHE A 185 9.79 1.67 8.18
C PHE A 185 10.01 1.34 9.66
N GLY A 186 9.36 0.29 10.14
CA GLY A 186 9.45 -0.12 11.54
C GLY A 186 8.99 -1.55 11.73
N GLY A 187 9.41 -2.15 12.83
CA GLY A 187 9.05 -3.52 13.18
C GLY A 187 9.31 -3.82 14.64
N ARG A 188 9.31 -5.13 14.92
CA ARG A 188 9.77 -5.70 16.20
C ARG A 188 11.22 -5.33 16.46
N GLU A 189 11.59 -5.18 17.73
CA GLU A 189 12.94 -4.84 18.14
C GLU A 189 13.98 -5.84 17.61
N GLU A 190 13.67 -7.13 17.63
CA GLU A 190 14.59 -8.18 17.17
C GLU A 190 15.02 -8.03 15.71
N VAL A 191 14.13 -7.52 14.85
CA VAL A 191 14.39 -7.26 13.43
C VAL A 191 15.09 -5.91 13.27
N MET A 192 14.63 -4.88 13.98
CA MET A 192 15.21 -3.53 13.89
C MET A 192 16.63 -3.43 14.48
N ARG A 193 17.02 -4.36 15.36
CA ARG A 193 18.34 -4.42 16.01
C ARG A 193 19.50 -4.58 15.02
N HIS A 194 19.30 -5.17 13.84
CA HIS A 194 20.34 -5.26 12.80
C HIS A 194 20.87 -3.87 12.38
N ILE A 195 20.03 -2.83 12.42
CA ILE A 195 20.48 -1.45 12.18
C ILE A 195 21.28 -0.93 13.37
N ASN A 196 20.83 -1.21 14.59
CA ASN A 196 21.49 -0.76 15.82
C ASN A 196 22.88 -1.39 15.99
N HIS A 197 23.06 -2.64 15.53
CA HIS A 197 24.34 -3.35 15.49
C HIS A 197 25.21 -3.01 14.28
N GLN A 198 24.75 -2.11 13.38
CA GLN A 198 25.45 -1.73 12.15
C GLN A 198 25.66 -2.88 11.15
N GLU A 199 24.87 -3.95 11.25
CA GLU A 199 24.84 -5.06 10.29
C GLU A 199 24.06 -4.67 9.02
N VAL A 200 23.05 -3.80 9.18
CA VAL A 200 22.32 -3.16 8.07
C VAL A 200 22.55 -1.65 8.11
N VAL A 201 23.12 -1.12 7.04
CA VAL A 201 23.36 0.32 6.91
C VAL A 201 22.07 1.03 6.47
N HIS A 202 21.67 2.04 7.24
CA HIS A 202 20.58 2.95 6.90
C HIS A 202 21.08 4.39 7.10
N LEU A 203 21.13 5.15 6.01
CA LEU A 203 21.65 6.51 5.95
C LEU A 203 20.71 7.37 5.10
N GLY A 204 20.75 8.68 5.33
CA GLY A 204 20.09 9.64 4.47
C GLY A 204 20.20 11.05 5.02
N THR A 205 20.68 11.98 4.19
CA THR A 205 20.96 13.37 4.60
C THR A 205 19.74 14.08 5.19
N PHE A 206 18.55 13.80 4.64
CA PHE A 206 17.30 14.45 5.03
C PHE A 206 16.38 13.57 5.90
N ASN A 207 16.85 12.37 6.26
CA ASN A 207 16.09 11.46 7.12
C ASN A 207 15.82 12.15 8.46
N GLY A 208 14.54 12.22 8.84
CA GLY A 208 14.15 12.86 10.10
C GLY A 208 14.37 14.37 10.14
N ASN A 209 14.44 15.07 9.00
CA ASN A 209 14.63 16.51 8.99
C ASN A 209 13.54 17.26 9.80
N PRO A 210 13.87 18.36 10.50
CA PRO A 210 12.93 19.03 11.42
C PRO A 210 11.63 19.51 10.77
N MET A 211 11.66 19.89 9.50
CA MET A 211 10.46 20.36 8.78
C MET A 211 9.45 19.22 8.59
N SER A 212 9.89 18.10 8.01
CA SER A 212 9.04 16.92 7.84
C SER A 212 8.57 16.37 9.19
N MET A 213 9.43 16.34 10.21
CA MET A 213 9.06 15.88 11.55
C MET A 213 8.00 16.78 12.19
N ARG A 214 8.13 18.11 12.03
CA ARG A 214 7.16 19.05 12.58
C ARG A 214 5.81 18.96 11.87
N ALA A 215 5.82 18.87 10.53
CA ALA A 215 4.61 18.68 9.74
C ALA A 215 3.88 17.40 10.15
N GLY A 216 4.59 16.26 10.17
CA GLY A 216 4.01 14.99 10.59
C GLY A 216 3.49 15.00 12.02
N LEU A 217 4.20 15.64 12.97
CA LEU A 217 3.71 15.77 14.34
C LEU A 217 2.38 16.53 14.40
N VAL A 218 2.28 17.69 13.74
CA VAL A 218 1.04 18.48 13.69
C VAL A 218 -0.07 17.69 13.00
N THR A 219 0.21 17.07 11.85
CA THR A 219 -0.75 16.25 11.13
C THR A 219 -1.32 15.15 12.01
N LEU A 220 -0.45 14.36 12.64
CA LEU A 220 -0.90 13.24 13.46
C LEU A 220 -1.62 13.69 14.72
N THR A 221 -1.23 14.79 15.37
CA THR A 221 -1.74 15.14 16.71
C THR A 221 -2.84 16.21 16.74
N GLN A 222 -2.96 17.02 15.70
CA GLN A 222 -3.89 18.17 15.67
C GLN A 222 -4.87 18.11 14.50
N ILE A 223 -4.48 17.48 13.38
CA ILE A 223 -5.30 17.43 12.16
C ILE A 223 -6.08 16.12 12.11
N PHE A 224 -5.38 15.01 12.29
CA PHE A 224 -5.95 13.66 12.29
C PHE A 224 -6.41 13.25 13.69
N THR A 225 -7.40 13.97 14.21
CA THR A 225 -8.12 13.61 15.44
C THR A 225 -9.14 12.50 15.16
N PRO A 226 -9.62 11.78 16.19
CA PRO A 226 -10.67 10.77 16.01
C PRO A 226 -11.91 11.31 15.30
N GLU A 227 -12.33 12.54 15.63
CA GLU A 227 -13.49 13.20 15.04
C GLU A 227 -13.26 13.50 13.56
N ALA A 228 -12.05 13.98 13.20
CA ALA A 228 -11.69 14.29 11.82
C ALA A 228 -11.67 13.03 10.94
N HIS A 229 -11.16 11.90 11.46
CA HIS A 229 -11.23 10.62 10.73
C HIS A 229 -12.67 10.15 10.56
N ALA A 230 -13.47 10.19 11.63
CA ALA A 230 -14.88 9.77 11.56
C ALA A 230 -15.67 10.58 10.53
N HIS A 231 -15.44 11.90 10.46
CA HIS A 231 -16.01 12.78 9.44
C HIS A 231 -15.63 12.35 8.02
N ALA A 232 -14.33 12.21 7.74
CA ALA A 232 -13.86 11.85 6.41
C ALA A 232 -14.34 10.45 5.96
N ILE A 233 -14.34 9.47 6.88
CA ILE A 233 -14.84 8.11 6.61
C ILE A 233 -16.34 8.14 6.32
N GLY A 234 -17.12 8.91 7.09
CA GLY A 234 -18.56 9.08 6.86
C GLY A 234 -18.87 9.62 5.47
N LEU A 235 -18.18 10.69 5.06
CA LEU A 235 -18.31 11.25 3.71
C LEU A 235 -17.88 10.26 2.62
N SER A 236 -16.77 9.54 2.83
CA SER A 236 -16.28 8.53 1.89
C SER A 236 -17.30 7.41 1.68
N LYS A 237 -17.97 6.96 2.75
CA LYS A 237 -19.00 5.93 2.68
C LYS A 237 -20.22 6.42 1.89
N GLN A 238 -20.69 7.62 2.19
CA GLN A 238 -21.82 8.22 1.46
C GLN A 238 -21.52 8.35 -0.04
N LEU A 239 -20.29 8.79 -0.38
CA LEU A 239 -19.87 8.90 -1.76
C LEU A 239 -19.87 7.51 -2.44
N GLY A 240 -19.33 6.49 -1.78
CA GLY A 240 -19.25 5.12 -2.30
C GLY A 240 -20.62 4.46 -2.50
N GLU A 241 -21.58 4.68 -1.60
CA GLU A 241 -22.95 4.15 -1.72
C GLU A 241 -23.75 4.75 -2.89
N GLY A 242 -23.31 5.89 -3.42
CA GLY A 242 -23.94 6.55 -4.58
C GLY A 242 -23.59 5.95 -5.94
N TYR A 243 -22.64 5.00 -6.01
CA TYR A 243 -22.18 4.39 -7.26
C TYR A 243 -22.86 3.04 -7.56
N VAL A 244 -23.04 2.76 -8.85
CA VAL A 244 -23.41 1.44 -9.37
C VAL A 244 -22.20 0.83 -10.06
N TRP A 245 -21.86 -0.42 -9.73
CA TRP A 245 -20.65 -1.09 -10.21
C TRP A 245 -20.91 -1.84 -11.53
N ASP A 246 -20.62 -1.18 -12.65
CA ASP A 246 -20.21 -1.82 -13.90
C ASP A 246 -19.31 -0.82 -14.67
N ILE A 247 -18.02 -1.15 -14.87
CA ILE A 247 -17.01 -0.17 -15.28
C ILE A 247 -16.67 -0.36 -16.76
N ASP A 248 -17.26 0.47 -17.61
CA ASP A 248 -16.83 0.66 -19.00
C ASP A 248 -15.71 1.71 -19.05
N MET A 249 -14.61 1.40 -19.75
CA MET A 249 -13.43 2.27 -19.84
C MET A 249 -13.68 3.57 -20.61
N HIS A 250 -14.48 3.51 -21.68
CA HIS A 250 -14.87 4.71 -22.42
C HIS A 250 -15.81 5.58 -21.60
N LEU A 251 -16.72 4.95 -20.86
CA LEU A 251 -17.64 5.63 -19.95
C LEU A 251 -16.89 6.28 -18.80
N SER A 252 -15.89 5.60 -18.24
CA SER A 252 -15.04 6.12 -17.15
C SER A 252 -14.24 7.34 -17.58
N TYR A 253 -13.69 7.33 -18.80
CA TYR A 253 -12.97 8.48 -19.34
C TYR A 253 -13.92 9.65 -19.66
N ALA A 254 -15.08 9.38 -20.26
CA ALA A 254 -16.11 10.39 -20.49
C ALA A 254 -16.61 11.01 -19.19
N TYR A 255 -16.81 10.18 -18.16
CA TYR A 255 -17.16 10.60 -16.81
C TYR A 255 -16.11 11.53 -16.21
N TRP A 256 -14.83 11.17 -16.30
CA TRP A 256 -13.73 12.02 -15.86
C TRP A 256 -13.72 13.39 -16.55
N LEU A 257 -13.83 13.43 -17.89
CA LEU A 257 -13.92 14.69 -18.64
C LEU A 257 -15.15 15.51 -18.22
N PHE A 258 -16.29 14.84 -18.01
CA PHE A 258 -17.54 15.49 -17.62
C PHE A 258 -17.43 16.21 -16.27
N LEU A 259 -16.78 15.57 -15.30
CA LEU A 259 -16.55 16.09 -13.96
C LEU A 259 -15.50 17.20 -13.97
N ALA A 260 -14.40 17.02 -14.70
CA ALA A 260 -13.36 18.04 -14.83
C ALA A 260 -13.92 19.35 -15.40
N ASN A 261 -14.79 19.26 -16.41
CA ASN A 261 -15.48 20.41 -16.99
C ASN A 261 -16.49 21.10 -16.04
N ARG A 262 -16.80 20.46 -14.90
CA ARG A 262 -17.70 20.96 -13.84
C ARG A 262 -16.96 21.22 -12.53
N GLY A 263 -15.63 21.36 -12.60
CA GLY A 263 -14.80 21.77 -11.47
C GLY A 263 -14.45 20.66 -10.49
N ILE A 264 -14.72 19.40 -10.82
CA ILE A 264 -14.37 18.24 -9.99
C ILE A 264 -13.16 17.56 -10.62
N LEU A 265 -12.01 17.63 -9.93
CA LEU A 265 -10.76 17.03 -10.39
C LEU A 265 -10.43 15.79 -9.56
N PHE A 266 -10.21 14.67 -10.25
CA PHE A 266 -9.72 13.42 -9.67
C PHE A 266 -8.76 12.74 -10.65
N PRO A 267 -7.97 11.74 -10.20
CA PRO A 267 -7.04 11.02 -11.06
C PRO A 267 -7.74 10.45 -12.31
N PRO A 268 -7.18 10.58 -13.52
CA PRO A 268 -7.84 10.15 -14.75
C PRO A 268 -7.91 8.62 -14.91
N GLY A 269 -7.14 7.86 -14.12
CA GLY A 269 -7.11 6.40 -14.17
C GLY A 269 -8.28 5.77 -13.43
N PHE A 270 -8.90 4.76 -14.04
CA PHE A 270 -9.97 3.95 -13.41
C PHE A 270 -9.45 3.09 -12.24
N ASP A 271 -8.15 2.83 -12.23
CA ASP A 271 -7.44 2.00 -11.27
C ASP A 271 -6.69 2.82 -10.19
N ASP A 272 -6.86 4.14 -10.22
CA ASP A 272 -6.40 5.07 -9.18
C ASP A 272 -7.53 5.39 -8.18
N GLN A 273 -7.18 5.48 -6.90
CA GLN A 273 -8.16 5.74 -5.85
C GLN A 273 -8.44 7.22 -5.73
N TRP A 274 -9.68 7.54 -5.45
CA TRP A 274 -10.08 8.89 -5.08
C TRP A 274 -10.00 9.02 -3.57
N THR A 275 -9.62 10.20 -3.10
CA THR A 275 -9.43 10.43 -1.66
C THR A 275 -10.39 11.50 -1.18
N VAL A 276 -11.27 11.13 -0.25
CA VAL A 276 -12.01 12.09 0.55
C VAL A 276 -11.10 12.54 1.68
N SER A 277 -11.06 13.85 1.91
CA SER A 277 -10.22 14.47 2.92
C SER A 277 -11.06 15.09 4.02
N ILE A 278 -10.43 15.38 5.16
CA ILE A 278 -11.08 16.06 6.29
C ILE A 278 -11.57 17.48 5.96
N GLN A 279 -11.13 18.07 4.84
CA GLN A 279 -11.56 19.38 4.37
C GLN A 279 -12.81 19.32 3.49
N HIS A 280 -13.14 18.13 2.95
CA HIS A 280 -14.38 17.96 2.21
C HIS A 280 -15.57 18.11 3.17
N THR A 281 -16.62 18.70 2.64
CA THR A 281 -17.89 18.98 3.31
C THR A 281 -19.01 18.18 2.68
N GLN A 282 -20.18 18.16 3.34
CA GLN A 282 -21.39 17.58 2.74
C GLN A 282 -21.72 18.22 1.38
N ALA A 283 -21.51 19.54 1.25
CA ALA A 283 -21.78 20.26 0.02
C ALA A 283 -20.87 19.80 -1.14
N ASP A 284 -19.62 19.43 -0.85
CA ASP A 284 -18.71 18.87 -1.86
C ASP A 284 -19.19 17.50 -2.35
N ILE A 285 -19.65 16.64 -1.43
CA ILE A 285 -20.23 15.33 -1.77
C ILE A 285 -21.54 15.49 -2.56
N ASP A 286 -22.41 16.41 -2.13
CA ASP A 286 -23.69 16.68 -2.81
C ASP A 286 -23.47 17.24 -4.21
N HIS A 287 -22.51 18.16 -4.39
CA HIS A 287 -22.12 18.69 -5.70
C HIS A 287 -21.60 17.57 -6.60
N HIS A 288 -20.76 16.68 -6.06
CA HIS A 288 -20.24 15.54 -6.80
C HIS A 288 -21.34 14.60 -7.28
N LEU A 289 -22.24 14.19 -6.39
CA LEU A 289 -23.37 13.32 -6.71
C LEU A 289 -24.32 14.00 -7.71
N HIS A 290 -24.57 15.30 -7.56
CA HIS A 290 -25.37 16.07 -8.51
C HIS A 290 -24.77 16.02 -9.93
N VAL A 291 -23.46 16.24 -10.06
CA VAL A 291 -22.76 16.18 -11.35
C VAL A 291 -22.76 14.75 -11.91
N PHE A 292 -22.59 13.72 -11.07
CA PHE A 292 -22.71 12.33 -11.49
C PHE A 292 -24.12 12.01 -12.04
N HIS A 293 -25.18 12.44 -11.35
CA HIS A 293 -26.56 12.25 -11.84
C HIS A 293 -26.82 12.97 -13.15
N GLN A 294 -26.23 14.16 -13.36
CA GLN A 294 -26.28 14.85 -14.65
C GLN A 294 -25.62 14.01 -15.75
N PHE A 295 -24.43 13.45 -15.48
CA PHE A 295 -23.72 12.59 -16.42
C PHE A 295 -24.55 11.37 -16.83
N VAL A 296 -25.08 10.63 -15.84
CA VAL A 296 -25.94 9.47 -16.10
C VAL A 296 -27.18 9.87 -16.90
N SER A 297 -27.81 10.99 -16.55
CA SER A 297 -29.00 11.49 -17.27
C SER A 297 -28.70 11.86 -18.73
N GLU A 298 -27.49 12.34 -19.04
CA GLU A 298 -27.07 12.67 -20.40
C GLU A 298 -26.78 11.41 -21.23
N LEU A 299 -26.29 10.33 -20.60
CA LEU A 299 -26.01 9.05 -21.26
C LEU A 299 -27.26 8.24 -21.60
N THR A 300 -28.34 8.39 -20.81
CA THR A 300 -29.58 7.63 -20.98
C THR A 300 -30.66 8.35 -21.78
N ARG A 301 -30.34 9.51 -22.38
CA ARG A 301 -31.22 10.27 -23.28
C ARG A 301 -31.14 9.75 -24.71
#